data_AF-A0A7S3CV37-F1
#
_entry.id   AF-A0A7S3CV37-F1
#
_cell.length_a   1.000
_cell.length_b   1.000
_cell.length_c   1.000
_cell.angle_alpha   90.00
_cell.angle_beta   90.00
_cell.angle_gamma   90.00
#
_symmetry.space_group_name_H-M   'P 1'
#
loop_
_entity.id
_entity.type
_entity.pdbx_description
1 polymer ?
#
loop_
_entity_poly.entity_id
_entity_poly.type
_entity_poly.pdbx_seq_one_letter_code
_entity_poly.pdbx_strand_id
1 'polypeptide(L)'
;YCDAHSHSRRKNLFMFGCTNVDSKTEVMKERIFPMIFSKECDAFRFDQCKFDVKPDKEGTARVAVRREFDILNSFTLECSVCGPTQGKLAGCHYNISALIGIGEKFCLALFNFTSDKKKIETTIKQLKKIYPTVNDLRAEDDPSRENDRGGSPEIIIPYNPNDKEVVKEKLSKEVLMAQRRANQKASGPVLVRGESLKVSSKSEVPRSFNNYSQ
;
A
#
# COMPACT_ATOMS: atom_id res chain seq x y z
N TYR A 1 1.70 17.44 -7.59
CA TYR A 1 2.86 18.30 -7.25
C TYR A 1 4.13 17.61 -7.73
N CYS A 2 5.09 18.35 -8.30
CA CYS A 2 6.36 17.80 -8.74
C CYS A 2 7.48 18.81 -8.48
N ASP A 3 8.46 18.41 -7.69
CA ASP A 3 9.67 19.17 -7.36
C ASP A 3 10.85 18.61 -8.18
N ALA A 4 11.40 19.38 -9.12
CA ALA A 4 12.41 18.89 -10.06
C ALA A 4 13.84 19.24 -9.62
N HIS A 5 14.67 18.22 -9.50
CA HIS A 5 16.05 18.30 -9.01
C HIS A 5 17.03 17.68 -10.00
N SER A 6 18.30 18.05 -9.84
CA SER A 6 19.40 17.39 -10.53
C SER A 6 20.06 16.36 -9.62
N HIS A 7 20.36 15.18 -10.17
CA HIS A 7 20.99 14.08 -9.44
C HIS A 7 22.40 13.81 -9.97
N SER A 8 23.41 13.89 -9.10
CA SER A 8 24.82 13.84 -9.51
C SER A 8 25.40 12.43 -9.66
N ARG A 9 24.80 11.40 -9.06
CA ARG A 9 25.42 10.06 -8.93
C ARG A 9 24.77 8.97 -9.79
N ARG A 10 23.44 8.91 -9.80
CA ARG A 10 22.65 7.94 -10.57
C ARG A 10 22.36 8.50 -11.96
N LYS A 11 22.40 7.63 -12.97
CA LYS A 11 21.95 7.87 -14.34
C LYS A 11 20.41 7.84 -14.42
N ASN A 12 19.85 8.33 -15.53
CA ASN A 12 18.40 8.38 -15.85
C ASN A 12 17.59 9.40 -15.03
N LEU A 13 16.30 9.48 -15.36
CA LEU A 13 15.29 10.14 -14.56
C LEU A 13 14.54 9.13 -13.70
N PHE A 14 14.20 9.52 -12.48
CA PHE A 14 13.37 8.72 -11.58
C PHE A 14 12.68 9.61 -10.55
N MET A 15 11.70 9.06 -9.84
CA MET A 15 10.92 9.81 -8.86
C MET A 15 11.02 9.25 -7.45
N PHE A 16 11.09 10.16 -6.48
CA PHE A 16 10.73 9.87 -5.11
C PHE A 16 9.29 10.29 -4.87
N GLY A 17 8.46 9.39 -4.35
CA GLY A 17 7.07 9.66 -3.97
C GLY A 17 6.84 9.43 -2.47
N CYS A 18 5.56 9.29 -2.12
CA CYS A 18 5.13 8.89 -0.78
C CYS A 18 4.15 7.71 -0.91
N THR A 19 4.52 6.56 -0.35
CA THR A 19 3.68 5.36 -0.32
C THR A 19 2.31 5.70 0.27
N ASN A 20 1.25 5.21 -0.36
CA ASN A 20 -0.10 5.36 0.16
C ASN A 20 -0.36 4.35 1.29
N VAL A 21 -0.23 4.78 2.55
CA VAL A 21 -0.43 3.93 3.73
C VAL A 21 -1.86 3.97 4.28
N ASP A 22 -2.65 4.97 3.88
CA ASP A 22 -3.91 5.32 4.54
C ASP A 22 -5.15 4.69 3.89
N SER A 23 -5.04 4.16 2.67
CA SER A 23 -6.19 3.65 1.92
C SER A 23 -6.03 2.21 1.43
N LYS A 24 -6.88 1.34 1.98
CA LYS A 24 -6.98 -0.08 1.60
C LYS A 24 -7.54 -0.30 0.20
N THR A 25 -8.28 0.68 -0.34
CA THR A 25 -8.91 0.60 -1.66
C THR A 25 -8.07 1.26 -2.74
N GLU A 26 -7.08 2.08 -2.37
CA GLU A 26 -6.29 2.92 -3.28
C GLU A 26 -4.80 2.56 -3.31
N VAL A 27 -4.55 1.26 -3.25
CA VAL A 27 -3.22 0.66 -3.23
C VAL A 27 -2.47 1.02 -4.52
N MET A 28 -1.23 1.50 -4.38
CA MET A 28 -0.30 1.83 -5.49
C MET A 28 -0.75 2.98 -6.42
N LYS A 29 -1.76 3.76 -6.07
CA LYS A 29 -2.18 4.90 -6.91
C LYS A 29 -1.05 5.91 -7.15
N GLU A 30 -0.14 6.09 -6.20
CA GLU A 30 1.06 6.93 -6.32
C GLU A 30 2.04 6.46 -7.40
N ARG A 31 1.90 5.22 -7.88
CA ARG A 31 2.78 4.58 -8.86
C ARG A 31 2.25 4.64 -10.28
N ILE A 32 0.98 5.00 -10.47
CA ILE A 32 0.33 5.00 -11.79
C ILE A 32 1.00 6.03 -12.70
N PHE A 33 1.12 7.29 -12.27
CA PHE A 33 1.74 8.32 -13.08
C PHE A 33 3.21 8.00 -13.43
N PRO A 34 4.10 7.64 -12.48
CA PRO A 34 5.46 7.25 -12.83
C PRO A 34 5.54 6.06 -13.79
N MET A 35 4.62 5.10 -13.69
CA MET A 35 4.56 3.96 -14.62
C MET A 35 4.12 4.39 -16.03
N ILE A 36 3.14 5.30 -16.15
CA ILE A 36 2.79 5.89 -17.45
C ILE A 36 3.97 6.66 -18.02
N PHE A 37 4.63 7.51 -17.23
CA PHE A 37 5.76 8.30 -17.69
C PHE A 37 6.92 7.43 -18.20
N SER A 38 7.18 6.29 -17.57
CA SER A 38 8.18 5.32 -18.03
C SER A 38 7.92 4.74 -19.43
N LYS A 39 6.66 4.76 -19.90
CA LYS A 39 6.29 4.30 -21.25
C LYS A 39 6.40 5.40 -22.29
N GLU A 40 6.31 6.66 -21.87
CA GLU A 40 6.40 7.82 -22.76
C GLU A 40 7.83 8.36 -22.89
N CYS A 41 8.69 8.06 -21.92
CA CYS A 41 10.03 8.61 -21.81
C CYS A 41 11.08 7.51 -21.56
N ASP A 42 11.84 7.15 -22.60
CA ASP A 42 12.94 6.18 -22.53
C ASP A 42 14.02 6.53 -21.49
N ALA A 43 14.15 7.82 -21.18
CA ALA A 43 15.09 8.33 -20.19
C ALA A 43 14.60 8.15 -18.75
N PHE A 44 13.33 7.82 -18.53
CA PHE A 44 12.74 7.63 -17.21
C PHE A 44 12.73 6.15 -16.80
N ARG A 45 13.13 5.88 -15.56
CA ARG A 45 13.31 4.53 -15.01
C ARG A 45 12.42 4.30 -13.80
N PHE A 46 11.28 3.66 -14.04
CA PHE A 46 10.32 3.36 -12.98
C PHE A 46 10.89 2.43 -11.90
N ASP A 47 11.76 1.49 -12.27
CA ASP A 47 12.47 0.59 -11.35
C ASP A 47 13.42 1.33 -10.38
N GLN A 48 13.83 2.55 -10.72
CA GLN A 48 14.65 3.40 -9.85
C GLN A 48 13.81 4.28 -8.91
N CYS A 49 12.49 4.37 -9.13
CA CYS A 49 11.60 5.13 -8.26
C CYS A 49 11.52 4.52 -6.85
N LYS A 50 11.36 5.37 -5.83
CA LYS A 50 11.14 4.94 -4.44
C LYS A 50 9.99 5.73 -3.83
N PHE A 51 9.11 5.03 -3.13
CA PHE A 51 7.93 5.63 -2.52
C PHE A 51 7.99 5.60 -0.99
N ASP A 52 8.85 4.75 -0.43
CA ASP A 52 9.10 4.71 1.00
C ASP A 52 9.88 5.95 1.45
N VAL A 53 9.33 6.66 2.43
CA VAL A 53 9.94 7.85 3.01
C VAL A 53 10.86 7.40 4.14
N LYS A 54 12.14 7.80 4.05
CA LYS A 54 13.10 7.59 5.12
C LYS A 54 13.00 8.68 6.18
N PRO A 55 13.35 8.42 7.45
CA PRO A 55 13.29 9.43 8.52
C PRO A 55 14.04 10.73 8.20
N ASP A 56 15.16 10.65 7.49
CA ASP A 56 15.98 11.80 7.06
C ASP A 56 15.39 12.57 5.86
N LYS A 57 14.23 12.15 5.36
CA LYS A 57 13.52 12.75 4.22
C LYS A 57 12.11 13.22 4.57
N GLU A 58 11.75 13.16 5.84
CA GLU A 58 10.47 13.61 6.39
C GLU A 58 10.24 15.12 6.14
N GLY A 59 11.30 15.93 6.16
CA GLY A 59 11.23 17.37 5.90
C GLY A 59 11.25 17.78 4.43
N THR A 60 11.12 16.84 3.48
CA THR A 60 11.14 17.18 2.05
C THR A 60 9.80 17.74 1.58
N ALA A 61 9.82 18.62 0.58
CA ALA A 61 8.62 19.28 0.07
C ALA A 61 7.54 18.30 -0.38
N ARG A 62 7.91 17.18 -1.04
CA ARG A 62 6.93 16.16 -1.45
C ARG A 62 6.16 15.56 -0.27
N VAL A 63 6.81 15.41 0.90
CA VAL A 63 6.23 14.82 2.11
C VAL A 63 5.30 15.81 2.79
N ALA A 64 5.74 17.06 2.93
CA ALA A 64 4.89 18.15 3.43
C ALA A 64 3.62 18.29 2.57
N VAL A 65 3.78 18.37 1.25
CA VAL A 65 2.65 18.47 0.30
C VAL A 65 1.69 17.28 0.42
N ARG A 66 2.23 16.06 0.58
CA ARG A 66 1.38 14.87 0.78
C ARG A 66 0.59 14.96 2.07
N ARG A 67 1.21 15.34 3.19
CA ARG A 67 0.58 15.28 4.53
C ARG A 67 -0.35 16.44 4.82
N GLU A 68 0.02 17.64 4.37
CA GLU A 68 -0.72 18.86 4.70
C GLU A 68 -1.86 19.13 3.71
N PHE A 69 -1.75 18.65 2.47
CA PHE A 69 -2.72 18.93 1.41
C PHE A 69 -3.37 17.67 0.81
N ASP A 70 -3.04 16.49 1.35
CA ASP A 70 -3.51 15.18 0.87
C ASP A 70 -3.31 14.94 -0.65
N ILE A 71 -2.26 15.54 -1.21
CA ILE A 71 -1.91 15.33 -2.63
C ILE A 71 -1.10 14.04 -2.75
N LEU A 72 -1.79 12.95 -3.11
CA LEU A 72 -1.20 11.63 -3.32
C LEU A 72 -0.05 11.64 -4.34
N ASN A 73 -0.27 12.29 -5.48
CA ASN A 73 0.72 12.42 -6.56
C ASN A 73 1.65 13.61 -6.29
N SER A 74 2.48 13.44 -5.27
CA SER A 74 3.49 14.40 -4.82
C SER A 74 4.88 13.80 -4.94
N PHE A 75 5.69 14.36 -5.83
CA PHE A 75 6.96 13.76 -6.24
C PHE A 75 8.14 14.72 -6.15
N THR A 76 9.32 14.16 -5.90
CA THR A 76 10.60 14.74 -6.30
C THR A 76 11.03 14.03 -7.60
N LEU A 77 11.16 14.76 -8.71
CA LEU A 77 11.71 14.25 -9.96
C LEU A 77 13.21 14.52 -9.99
N GLU A 78 14.01 13.45 -9.98
CA GLU A 78 15.46 13.52 -10.06
C GLU A 78 15.89 13.35 -11.52
N CYS A 79 16.61 14.34 -12.05
CA CYS A 79 17.18 14.32 -13.39
C CYS A 79 18.71 14.17 -13.31
N SER A 80 19.22 13.02 -13.72
CA SER A 80 20.65 12.74 -13.71
C SER A 80 21.47 13.71 -14.57
N VAL A 81 22.56 14.25 -14.02
CA VAL A 81 23.57 14.99 -14.82
C VAL A 81 24.29 14.05 -15.82
N CYS A 82 24.43 12.77 -15.47
CA CYS A 82 25.13 11.75 -16.27
C CYS A 82 24.31 11.18 -17.44
N GLY A 83 23.12 11.73 -17.73
CA GLY A 83 22.31 11.30 -18.88
C GLY A 83 21.56 9.97 -18.73
N PRO A 84 20.93 9.49 -19.82
CA PRO A 84 20.18 8.24 -19.83
C PRO A 84 21.07 7.02 -20.13
N THR A 85 20.62 5.85 -19.71
CA THR A 85 21.25 4.54 -20.02
C THR A 85 20.57 3.82 -21.17
N GLN A 86 19.46 4.36 -21.70
CA GLN A 86 18.67 3.75 -22.77
C GLN A 86 18.18 4.81 -23.76
N GLY A 87 17.68 4.34 -24.91
CA GLY A 87 17.23 5.20 -26.01
C GLY A 87 18.38 5.80 -26.82
N LYS A 88 18.04 6.69 -27.75
CA LYS A 88 19.00 7.27 -28.72
C LYS A 88 20.11 8.10 -28.08
N LEU A 89 19.90 8.58 -26.86
CA LEU A 89 20.85 9.41 -26.11
C LEU A 89 21.61 8.61 -25.05
N ALA A 90 21.52 7.27 -25.07
CA ALA A 90 22.19 6.42 -24.10
C ALA A 90 23.70 6.69 -24.06
N GLY A 91 24.23 6.95 -22.86
CA GLY A 91 25.66 7.25 -22.66
C GLY A 91 26.06 8.70 -22.89
N CYS A 92 25.15 9.56 -23.34
CA CYS A 92 25.39 10.99 -23.53
C CYS A 92 24.84 11.81 -22.35
N HIS A 93 25.47 12.93 -22.00
CA HIS A 93 24.88 13.90 -21.07
C HIS A 93 23.62 14.54 -21.67
N TYR A 94 22.66 14.91 -20.83
CA TYR A 94 21.50 15.67 -21.30
C TYR A 94 21.95 17.06 -21.75
N ASN A 95 21.59 17.42 -22.98
CA ASN A 95 21.64 18.79 -23.45
C ASN A 95 20.26 19.45 -23.28
N ILE A 96 20.18 20.76 -23.55
CA ILE A 96 18.95 21.53 -23.40
C ILE A 96 17.81 20.93 -24.25
N SER A 97 18.10 20.52 -25.48
CA SER A 97 17.10 19.91 -26.37
C SER A 97 16.54 18.61 -25.80
N ALA A 98 17.38 17.76 -25.21
CA ALA A 98 16.95 16.54 -24.54
C ALA A 98 16.07 16.84 -23.32
N LEU A 99 16.43 17.85 -22.52
CA LEU A 99 15.63 18.26 -21.35
C LEU A 99 14.26 18.81 -21.76
N ILE A 100 14.18 19.60 -22.83
CA ILE A 100 12.92 20.09 -23.40
C ILE A 100 12.07 18.90 -23.85
N GLY A 101 12.65 17.96 -24.60
CA GLY A 101 11.94 16.75 -25.05
C GLY A 101 11.44 15.89 -23.88
N ILE A 102 12.20 15.78 -22.79
CA ILE A 102 11.74 15.13 -21.56
C ILE A 102 10.53 15.86 -20.96
N GLY A 103 10.55 17.20 -20.95
CA GLY A 103 9.41 18.02 -20.53
C GLY A 103 8.16 17.77 -21.37
N GLU A 104 8.30 17.66 -22.70
CA GLU A 104 7.19 17.29 -23.59
C GLU A 104 6.62 15.91 -23.24
N LYS A 105 7.48 14.91 -23.02
CA LYS A 105 7.06 13.57 -22.61
C LYS A 105 6.38 13.55 -21.24
N PHE A 106 6.83 14.40 -20.31
CA PHE A 106 6.19 14.57 -19.01
C PHE A 106 4.76 15.10 -19.17
N CYS A 107 4.57 16.13 -19.99
CA CYS A 107 3.23 16.68 -20.29
C CYS A 107 2.33 15.65 -20.98
N LEU A 108 2.87 14.88 -21.94
CA LEU A 108 2.13 13.79 -22.58
C LEU A 108 1.71 12.70 -21.59
N ALA A 109 2.61 12.30 -20.69
CA ALA A 109 2.30 11.35 -19.63
C ALA A 109 1.22 11.90 -18.67
N LEU A 110 1.26 13.20 -18.36
CA LEU A 110 0.25 13.86 -17.54
C LEU A 110 -1.12 13.85 -18.21
N PHE A 111 -1.19 14.21 -19.49
CA PHE A 111 -2.42 14.13 -20.28
C PHE A 111 -2.99 12.71 -20.28
N ASN A 112 -2.16 11.70 -20.54
CA ASN A 112 -2.57 10.30 -20.50
C ASN A 112 -3.06 9.88 -19.11
N PHE A 113 -2.42 10.37 -18.06
CA PHE A 113 -2.81 10.10 -16.67
C PHE A 113 -4.12 10.77 -16.26
N THR A 114 -4.49 11.91 -16.85
CA THR A 114 -5.74 12.62 -16.52
C THR A 114 -6.91 12.25 -17.43
N SER A 115 -6.63 11.85 -18.67
CA SER A 115 -7.65 11.78 -19.73
C SER A 115 -7.86 10.39 -20.30
N ASP A 116 -6.87 9.49 -20.27
CA ASP A 116 -6.97 8.14 -20.84
C ASP A 116 -7.25 7.08 -19.77
N LYS A 117 -8.54 6.87 -19.48
CA LYS A 117 -9.00 5.87 -18.50
C LYS A 117 -8.51 4.45 -18.82
N LYS A 118 -8.46 4.08 -20.10
CA LYS A 118 -8.04 2.72 -20.52
C LYS A 118 -6.54 2.51 -20.26
N LYS A 119 -5.71 3.53 -20.50
CA LYS A 119 -4.28 3.49 -20.19
C LYS A 119 -4.04 3.43 -18.68
N ILE A 120 -4.83 4.15 -17.88
CA ILE A 120 -4.79 4.06 -16.41
C ILE A 120 -5.13 2.64 -15.95
N GLU A 121 -6.25 2.07 -16.39
CA GLU A 121 -6.68 0.70 -16.03
C GLU A 121 -5.63 -0.35 -16.41
N THR A 122 -5.09 -0.25 -17.62
CA THR A 122 -4.02 -1.15 -18.10
C THR A 122 -2.77 -1.02 -17.23
N THR A 123 -2.44 0.20 -16.82
CA THR A 123 -1.30 0.48 -15.96
C THR A 123 -1.51 -0.09 -14.55
N ILE A 124 -2.71 0.03 -13.98
CA ILE A 124 -3.05 -0.59 -12.70
C ILE A 124 -2.88 -2.11 -12.76
N LYS A 125 -3.41 -2.75 -13.83
CA LYS A 125 -3.25 -4.21 -14.03
C LYS A 125 -1.79 -4.62 -14.08
N GLN A 126 -0.94 -3.84 -14.75
CA GLN A 126 0.50 -4.11 -14.81
C GLN A 126 1.18 -3.91 -13.45
N LEU A 127 0.85 -2.85 -12.72
CA LEU A 127 1.40 -2.59 -11.39
C LEU A 127 1.06 -3.72 -10.41
N LYS A 128 -0.18 -4.22 -10.42
CA LYS A 128 -0.59 -5.39 -9.62
C LYS A 128 0.22 -6.65 -9.93
N LYS A 129 0.62 -6.86 -11.18
CA LYS A 129 1.49 -7.98 -11.56
C LYS A 129 2.92 -7.81 -11.02
N ILE A 130 3.43 -6.58 -11.01
CA ILE A 130 4.81 -6.30 -10.56
C ILE A 130 4.90 -6.27 -9.04
N TYR A 131 3.87 -5.76 -8.37
CA TYR A 131 3.78 -5.60 -6.93
C TYR A 131 2.49 -6.25 -6.40
N PRO A 132 2.36 -7.58 -6.45
CA PRO A 132 1.17 -8.24 -5.95
C PRO A 132 1.01 -7.97 -4.46
N THR A 133 -0.23 -7.77 -4.01
CA THR A 133 -0.54 -7.70 -2.58
C THR A 133 -0.71 -9.12 -2.03
N VAL A 134 -0.61 -9.25 -0.70
CA VAL A 134 -0.91 -10.52 0.00
C VAL A 134 -2.33 -11.02 -0.29
N ASN A 135 -3.28 -10.13 -0.56
CA ASN A 135 -4.65 -10.51 -0.91
C ASN A 135 -4.77 -10.95 -2.37
N ASP A 136 -4.00 -10.37 -3.29
CA ASP A 136 -3.94 -10.84 -4.69
C ASP A 136 -3.38 -12.27 -4.77
N LEU A 137 -2.39 -12.61 -3.94
CA LEU A 137 -1.82 -13.96 -3.89
C LEU A 137 -2.82 -14.99 -3.34
N ARG A 138 -3.65 -14.61 -2.36
CA ARG A 138 -4.66 -15.49 -1.74
C ARG A 138 -5.89 -15.71 -2.63
N ALA A 139 -6.26 -14.73 -3.45
CA ALA A 139 -7.42 -14.81 -4.34
C ALA A 139 -7.18 -15.73 -5.56
N GLU A 140 -5.93 -15.87 -6.01
CA GLU A 140 -5.56 -16.82 -7.08
C GLU A 140 -5.70 -18.29 -6.63
N ASP A 141 -5.47 -18.57 -5.34
CA ASP A 141 -5.53 -19.94 -4.79
C ASP A 141 -6.98 -20.43 -4.52
N ASP A 142 -7.95 -19.52 -4.31
CA ASP A 142 -9.37 -19.86 -4.10
C ASP A 142 -10.31 -18.66 -4.41
N PRO A 143 -10.90 -18.60 -5.63
CA PRO A 143 -11.77 -17.51 -6.06
C PRO A 143 -13.06 -17.35 -5.26
N SER A 144 -13.43 -18.32 -4.41
CA SER A 144 -14.72 -18.34 -3.70
C SER A 144 -14.73 -17.59 -2.36
N ARG A 145 -13.56 -17.13 -1.87
CA ARG A 145 -13.38 -16.55 -0.52
C ARG A 145 -13.49 -15.03 -0.41
N GLU A 146 -13.84 -14.30 -1.46
CA GLU A 146 -13.93 -12.81 -1.44
C GLU A 146 -14.89 -12.22 -0.39
N ASN A 147 -15.77 -13.02 0.22
CA ASN A 147 -16.84 -12.54 1.10
C ASN A 147 -16.55 -12.52 2.60
N ASP A 148 -15.37 -12.95 3.08
CA ASP A 148 -15.08 -12.96 4.53
C ASP A 148 -14.41 -11.64 5.00
N ARG A 149 -15.16 -10.53 4.92
CA ARG A 149 -14.68 -9.17 5.30
C ARG A 149 -14.73 -8.90 6.81
N GLY A 150 -14.23 -9.84 7.62
CA GLY A 150 -14.37 -9.82 9.08
C GLY A 150 -13.08 -10.02 9.86
N GLY A 151 -12.01 -9.24 9.65
CA GLY A 151 -10.84 -9.35 10.52
C GLY A 151 -9.73 -8.32 10.32
N SER A 152 -9.55 -7.42 11.31
CA SER A 152 -8.36 -6.60 11.66
C SER A 152 -7.62 -5.81 10.54
N PRO A 153 -6.90 -4.71 10.86
CA PRO A 153 -6.30 -3.88 9.82
C PRO A 153 -5.09 -4.58 9.18
N GLU A 154 -5.30 -5.20 8.01
CA GLU A 154 -4.24 -5.74 7.16
C GLU A 154 -3.43 -4.59 6.54
N ILE A 155 -2.11 -4.62 6.74
CA ILE A 155 -1.16 -3.69 6.13
C ILE A 155 -0.94 -4.14 4.68
N ILE A 156 -1.31 -3.31 3.71
CA ILE A 156 -1.12 -3.62 2.29
C ILE A 156 0.25 -3.07 1.86
N ILE A 157 1.29 -3.90 1.95
CA ILE A 157 2.65 -3.53 1.52
C ILE A 157 2.85 -4.01 0.07
N PRO A 158 2.91 -3.11 -0.93
CA PRO A 158 3.32 -3.49 -2.28
C PRO A 158 4.78 -3.95 -2.28
N TYR A 159 5.03 -5.21 -2.67
CA TYR A 159 6.35 -5.83 -2.60
C TYR A 159 7.14 -5.71 -3.92
N ASN A 160 8.41 -5.30 -3.86
CA ASN A 160 9.36 -5.38 -4.98
C ASN A 160 9.99 -6.80 -5.03
N PRO A 161 9.73 -7.62 -6.06
CA PRO A 161 10.18 -9.03 -6.15
C PRO A 161 11.70 -9.26 -6.02
N ASN A 162 12.50 -8.21 -6.21
CA ASN A 162 13.96 -8.27 -6.18
C ASN A 162 14.56 -8.12 -4.76
N ASP A 163 13.78 -7.77 -3.74
CA ASP A 163 14.23 -7.64 -2.34
C ASP A 163 13.88 -8.89 -1.50
N LYS A 164 14.33 -10.08 -1.96
CA LYS A 164 13.91 -11.42 -1.48
C LYS A 164 14.13 -11.69 0.02
N GLU A 165 15.19 -11.17 0.63
CA GLU A 165 15.49 -11.44 2.04
C GLU A 165 14.63 -10.62 3.00
N VAL A 166 14.47 -9.32 2.72
CA VAL A 166 13.69 -8.40 3.56
C VAL A 166 12.23 -8.80 3.62
N VAL A 167 11.70 -9.41 2.56
CA VAL A 167 10.30 -9.84 2.50
C VAL A 167 10.05 -11.21 3.06
N LYS A 168 10.99 -12.15 2.99
CA LYS A 168 10.89 -13.36 3.83
C LYS A 168 10.88 -13.00 5.31
N GLU A 169 11.72 -12.07 5.73
CA GLU A 169 11.83 -11.68 7.13
C GLU A 169 10.59 -10.90 7.62
N LYS A 170 10.09 -9.93 6.83
CA LYS A 170 8.88 -9.17 7.18
C LYS A 170 7.62 -10.04 7.15
N LEU A 171 7.44 -10.85 6.10
CA LEU A 171 6.31 -11.79 6.01
C LEU A 171 6.35 -12.81 7.16
N SER A 172 7.53 -13.33 7.50
CA SER A 172 7.71 -14.23 8.65
C SER A 172 7.31 -13.56 9.97
N LYS A 173 7.78 -12.35 10.24
CA LYS A 173 7.44 -11.61 11.47
C LYS A 173 5.95 -11.30 11.58
N GLU A 174 5.32 -10.99 10.45
CA GLU A 174 3.91 -10.62 10.39
C GLU A 174 2.99 -11.84 10.53
N VAL A 175 3.35 -12.98 9.92
CA VAL A 175 2.69 -14.28 10.14
C VAL A 175 2.82 -14.71 11.61
N LEU A 176 3.99 -14.55 12.21
CA LEU A 176 4.24 -14.89 13.61
C LEU A 176 3.39 -14.02 14.57
N MET A 177 3.29 -12.71 14.28
CA MET A 177 2.46 -11.76 15.04
C MET A 177 0.97 -12.09 14.91
N ALA A 178 0.50 -12.45 13.70
CA ALA A 178 -0.88 -12.85 13.46
C ALA A 178 -1.25 -14.14 14.20
N GLN A 179 -0.36 -15.15 14.19
CA GLN A 179 -0.52 -16.40 14.94
C GLN A 179 -0.57 -16.16 16.45
N ARG A 180 0.27 -15.27 17.00
CA ARG A 180 0.21 -14.87 18.42
C ARG A 180 -1.12 -14.21 18.78
N ARG A 181 -1.64 -13.31 17.92
CA ARG A 181 -2.94 -12.65 18.12
C ARG A 181 -4.11 -13.65 18.07
N ALA A 182 -4.04 -14.65 17.19
CA ALA A 182 -5.05 -15.71 17.09
C ALA A 182 -5.03 -16.61 18.34
N ASN A 183 -3.84 -17.01 18.81
CA ASN A 183 -3.70 -17.86 19.99
C ASN A 183 -4.16 -17.16 21.28
N GLN A 184 -3.94 -15.85 21.41
CA GLN A 184 -4.43 -15.05 22.55
C GLN A 184 -5.97 -14.90 22.55
N LYS A 185 -6.60 -14.92 21.38
CA LYS A 185 -8.08 -14.90 21.26
C LYS A 185 -8.70 -16.28 21.57
N ALA A 186 -7.99 -17.36 21.27
CA ALA A 186 -8.45 -18.72 21.56
C ALA A 186 -8.39 -19.08 23.06
N SER A 187 -7.62 -18.34 23.87
CA SER A 187 -7.47 -18.56 25.32
C SER A 187 -8.37 -17.67 26.19
N GLY A 188 -9.53 -17.22 25.69
CA GLY A 188 -10.51 -16.47 26.50
C GLY A 188 -11.06 -17.29 27.68
N PRO A 189 -11.55 -16.64 28.76
CA PRO A 189 -11.82 -17.31 30.03
C PRO A 189 -12.94 -18.36 29.91
N VAL A 190 -12.68 -19.56 30.42
CA VAL A 190 -13.65 -20.66 30.49
C VAL A 190 -14.77 -20.27 31.44
N LEU A 191 -15.96 -19.99 30.89
CA LEU A 191 -17.17 -19.76 31.67
C LEU A 191 -17.77 -21.12 32.04
N VAL A 192 -17.47 -21.59 33.25
CA VAL A 192 -18.05 -22.83 33.80
C VAL A 192 -19.53 -22.58 34.13
N ARG A 193 -20.45 -23.05 33.27
CA ARG A 193 -21.88 -23.17 33.63
C ARG A 193 -22.06 -24.42 34.48
N GLY A 194 -22.27 -24.24 35.77
CA GLY A 194 -22.69 -25.32 36.67
C GLY A 194 -24.19 -25.58 36.51
N GLU A 195 -24.54 -26.71 35.89
CA GLU A 195 -25.85 -27.33 36.09
C GLU A 195 -25.84 -28.05 37.45
N SER A 196 -26.86 -27.83 38.28
CA SER A 196 -27.14 -28.69 39.43
C SER A 196 -28.55 -29.24 39.35
N LEU A 197 -28.59 -30.57 39.30
CA LEU A 197 -29.76 -31.43 39.28
C LEU A 197 -30.56 -31.34 40.59
N LYS A 198 -31.88 -31.51 40.44
CA LYS A 198 -32.89 -31.61 41.50
C LYS A 198 -32.59 -32.71 42.52
N VAL A 199 -32.90 -32.46 43.80
CA VAL A 199 -33.36 -33.48 44.75
C VAL A 199 -34.64 -33.00 45.43
N SER A 200 -35.62 -33.90 45.46
CA SER A 200 -36.95 -33.78 46.07
C SER A 200 -36.94 -34.32 47.50
N SER A 201 -37.57 -33.62 48.45
CA SER A 201 -38.24 -34.25 49.61
C SER A 201 -39.21 -33.26 50.28
N LYS A 202 -40.19 -33.82 51.00
CA LYS A 202 -41.53 -33.32 51.35
C LYS A 202 -41.64 -32.39 52.58
N SER A 203 -42.85 -31.81 52.72
CA SER A 203 -43.60 -31.38 53.94
C SER A 203 -43.04 -30.16 54.71
N GLU A 204 -43.78 -29.15 55.18
CA GLU A 204 -45.14 -29.01 55.73
C GLU A 204 -45.73 -27.59 55.48
N VAL A 205 -47.02 -27.42 55.81
CA VAL A 205 -47.91 -26.23 55.69
C VAL A 205 -48.08 -25.60 57.11
N PRO A 206 -48.72 -24.42 57.36
CA PRO A 206 -48.70 -23.07 56.77
C PRO A 206 -48.34 -21.96 57.82
N ARG A 207 -48.22 -20.68 57.40
CA ARG A 207 -48.70 -19.51 58.17
C ARG A 207 -48.78 -18.21 57.34
N SER A 208 -50.00 -17.92 56.91
CA SER A 208 -50.79 -16.67 57.07
C SER A 208 -50.21 -15.25 56.91
N PHE A 209 -50.99 -14.45 56.16
CA PHE A 209 -51.41 -13.05 56.31
C PHE A 209 -50.76 -11.90 55.49
N ASN A 210 -51.64 -11.25 54.70
CA ASN A 210 -51.80 -9.81 54.42
C ASN A 210 -50.73 -9.10 53.55
N ASN A 211 -51.04 -8.15 52.65
CA ASN A 211 -52.28 -7.55 52.14
C ASN A 211 -51.92 -6.54 51.01
N TYR A 212 -52.94 -6.15 50.22
CA TYR A 212 -53.10 -4.93 49.41
C TYR A 212 -52.41 -4.74 48.04
N SER A 213 -53.26 -4.96 47.02
CA SER A 213 -53.58 -4.07 45.87
C SER A 213 -53.27 -2.58 46.06
N GLN A 214 -52.61 -1.96 45.07
CA GLN A 214 -53.23 -1.09 44.05
C GLN A 214 -52.43 -1.20 42.74
#